data_AF-A0A380DV79-F1
#
_entry.id   AF-A0A380DV79-F1
#
_cell.length_a   1.000
_cell.length_b   1.000
_cell.length_c   1.000
_cell.angle_alpha   90.00
_cell.angle_beta   90.00
_cell.angle_gamma   90.00
#
_symmetry.space_group_name_H-M   'P 1'
#
loop_
_entity.id
_entity.type
_entity.pdbx_description
1 polymer ?
#
loop_
_entity_poly.entity_id
_entity_poly.type
_entity_poly.pdbx_seq_one_letter_code
_entity_poly.pdbx_strand_id
1 'polypeptide(L)'
;MIELLSIALKHSNIILNSIFIGAFILNLLFAFTIIFMERRSANSIWAWLLVLVFLPLFGFILYLLLGRQIQRDQIFKIDKEDKKGLELIVDEQLAALKNENFSNSNYQIVKFKEMIQMLLYNNAAFLTTDNDLKIYTDGQEKFDDLIQDIRNATDYIHFSTILFKMMN
;
A
#
# COMPACT_ATOMS: atom_id res chain seq x y z
N MET A 1 21.86 42.77 -47.63
CA MET A 1 22.09 42.83 -46.17
C MET A 1 20.80 42.60 -45.38
N ILE A 2 19.70 43.30 -45.69
CA ILE A 2 18.40 43.17 -44.99
C ILE A 2 17.72 41.80 -45.23
N GLU A 3 17.80 41.23 -46.44
CA GLU A 3 17.21 39.91 -46.73
C GLU A 3 17.94 38.74 -46.04
N LEU A 4 19.26 38.81 -45.92
CA LEU A 4 20.04 37.80 -45.19
C LEU A 4 19.71 37.83 -43.70
N LEU A 5 19.47 39.02 -43.13
CA LEU A 5 19.05 39.20 -41.74
C LEU A 5 17.63 38.66 -41.50
N SER A 6 16.70 38.91 -42.43
CA SER A 6 15.32 38.42 -42.30
C SER A 6 15.23 36.89 -42.42
N ILE A 7 16.03 36.29 -43.30
CA ILE A 7 16.15 34.83 -43.44
C ILE A 7 16.74 34.22 -42.15
N ALA A 8 17.82 34.79 -41.61
CA ALA A 8 18.43 34.30 -40.37
C ALA A 8 17.47 34.37 -39.16
N LEU A 9 16.73 35.48 -39.01
CA LEU A 9 15.71 35.63 -37.96
C LEU A 9 14.55 34.64 -38.13
N LYS A 10 14.10 34.39 -39.37
CA LYS A 10 13.05 33.42 -39.67
C LYS A 10 13.48 31.99 -39.30
N HIS A 11 14.71 31.58 -39.63
CA HIS A 11 15.23 30.28 -39.25
C HIS A 11 15.39 30.13 -37.72
N SER A 12 15.87 31.18 -37.04
CA SER A 12 15.94 31.20 -35.58
C SER A 12 14.56 31.01 -34.93
N ASN A 13 13.53 31.70 -35.43
CA ASN A 13 12.16 31.56 -34.95
C ASN A 13 11.57 30.16 -35.19
N ILE A 14 11.87 29.53 -36.33
CA ILE A 14 11.42 28.16 -36.62
C ILE A 14 12.03 27.17 -35.63
N ILE A 15 13.35 27.25 -35.39
CA ILE A 15 14.04 26.36 -34.46
C ILE A 15 13.48 26.54 -33.04
N LEU A 16 13.32 27.79 -32.61
CA LEU A 16 12.77 28.10 -31.29
C LEU A 16 11.35 27.57 -31.12
N ASN A 17 10.50 27.74 -32.14
CA ASN A 17 9.13 27.24 -32.12
C ASN A 17 9.07 25.71 -32.06
N SER A 18 9.92 25.01 -32.82
CA SER A 18 10.03 23.55 -32.76
C SER A 18 10.44 23.04 -31.37
N ILE A 19 11.36 23.74 -30.70
CA ILE A 19 11.77 23.39 -29.32
C ILE A 19 10.61 23.59 -28.34
N PHE A 20 9.87 24.69 -28.44
CA PHE A 20 8.73 24.96 -27.56
C PHE A 20 7.60 23.93 -27.74
N ILE A 21 7.30 23.56 -28.98
CA ILE A 21 6.29 22.53 -29.29
C ILE A 21 6.72 21.17 -28.72
N GLY A 22 7.98 20.80 -28.91
CA GLY A 22 8.53 19.56 -28.34
C GLY A 22 8.47 19.53 -26.81
N ALA A 23 8.86 20.63 -26.16
CA ALA A 23 8.78 20.79 -24.71
C ALA A 23 7.34 20.67 -24.19
N PHE A 24 6.37 21.24 -24.90
CA PHE A 24 4.96 21.17 -24.55
C PHE A 24 4.40 19.74 -24.63
N ILE A 25 4.66 19.03 -25.73
CA ILE A 25 4.25 17.63 -25.91
C ILE A 25 4.83 16.75 -24.80
N LEU A 26 6.11 16.96 -24.49
CA LEU A 26 6.83 16.18 -23.49
C LEU A 26 6.32 16.47 -22.06
N ASN A 27 5.95 17.73 -21.76
CA ASN A 27 5.29 18.10 -20.51
C ASN A 27 3.91 17.43 -20.36
N LEU A 28 3.12 17.37 -21.44
CA LEU A 28 1.81 16.74 -21.45
C LEU A 28 1.90 15.22 -21.21
N LEU A 29 2.89 14.56 -21.83
CA LEU A 29 3.17 13.15 -21.57
C LEU A 29 3.57 12.91 -20.10
N PHE A 30 4.40 13.75 -19.52
CA PHE A 30 4.79 13.62 -18.11
C PHE A 30 3.63 13.87 -17.14
N ALA A 31 2.81 14.90 -17.39
CA ALA A 31 1.61 15.15 -16.59
C ALA A 31 0.67 13.93 -16.63
N PHE A 32 0.49 13.34 -17.81
CA PHE A 32 -0.28 12.10 -17.97
C PHE A 32 0.34 10.95 -17.18
N THR A 33 1.64 10.68 -17.34
CA THR A 33 2.32 9.61 -16.58
C THR A 33 2.15 9.78 -15.07
N ILE A 34 2.27 10.99 -14.53
CA ILE A 34 2.14 11.25 -13.09
C ILE A 34 0.72 10.94 -12.58
N ILE A 35 -0.32 11.26 -13.36
CA ILE A 35 -1.70 10.96 -13.00
C ILE A 35 -1.96 9.45 -12.94
N PHE A 36 -1.42 8.69 -13.90
CA PHE A 36 -1.72 7.26 -14.05
C PHE A 36 -0.79 6.33 -13.28
N MET A 37 0.45 6.73 -13.02
CA MET A 37 1.47 5.81 -12.50
C MET A 37 1.37 5.58 -10.99
N GLU A 38 0.66 6.43 -10.23
CA GLU A 38 0.65 6.30 -8.78
C GLU A 38 -0.71 6.62 -8.16
N ARG A 39 -1.20 5.71 -7.29
CA ARG A 39 -2.40 5.95 -6.47
C ARG A 39 -2.09 7.00 -5.42
N ARG A 40 -2.20 8.28 -5.80
CA ARG A 40 -1.99 9.43 -4.91
C ARG A 40 -3.30 10.07 -4.49
N SER A 41 -3.25 10.79 -3.37
CA SER A 41 -4.35 11.66 -2.97
C SER A 41 -4.55 12.76 -4.02
N ALA A 42 -5.80 13.18 -4.24
CA ALA A 42 -6.13 14.21 -5.20
C ALA A 42 -5.28 15.49 -5.00
N ASN A 43 -5.03 15.87 -3.74
CA ASN A 43 -4.22 17.04 -3.40
C ASN A 43 -2.79 16.96 -3.94
N SER A 44 -2.15 15.78 -3.88
CA SER A 44 -0.78 15.61 -4.40
C SER A 44 -0.74 15.68 -5.92
N ILE A 45 -1.77 15.14 -6.60
CA ILE A 45 -1.88 15.21 -8.06
C ILE A 45 -2.02 16.66 -8.51
N TRP A 46 -2.89 17.43 -7.86
CA TRP A 46 -3.07 18.85 -8.16
C TRP A 46 -1.80 19.67 -7.93
N ALA A 47 -1.08 19.43 -6.82
CA ALA A 47 0.18 20.13 -6.56
C ALA A 47 1.21 19.90 -7.68
N TRP A 48 1.39 18.65 -8.13
CA TRP A 48 2.35 18.34 -9.21
C TRP A 48 1.89 18.79 -10.59
N LEU A 49 0.59 18.75 -10.88
CA LEU A 49 0.04 19.36 -12.10
C LEU A 49 0.35 20.85 -12.15
N LEU A 50 0.10 21.59 -11.05
CA LEU A 50 0.40 23.02 -11.00
C LEU A 50 1.90 23.29 -11.19
N VAL A 51 2.78 22.51 -10.54
CA VAL A 51 4.23 22.63 -10.75
C VAL A 51 4.62 22.42 -12.21
N LEU A 52 4.07 21.42 -12.89
CA LEU A 52 4.37 21.16 -14.30
C LEU A 52 3.83 22.23 -15.25
N VAL A 53 2.69 22.83 -14.92
CA VAL A 53 2.08 23.93 -15.70
C VAL A 53 2.85 25.23 -15.52
N PHE A 54 3.23 25.59 -14.29
CA PHE A 54 3.92 26.85 -14.00
C PHE A 54 5.43 26.81 -14.29
N LEU A 55 6.04 25.63 -14.21
CA LEU A 55 7.46 25.42 -14.47
C LEU A 55 7.63 24.39 -15.60
N PRO A 56 7.31 24.76 -16.85
CA PRO A 56 7.58 23.89 -17.99
C PRO A 56 9.08 23.55 -18.03
N LEU A 57 9.41 22.30 -18.36
CA LEU A 57 10.75 21.68 -18.30
C LEU A 57 11.26 21.39 -16.87
N PHE A 58 11.28 22.36 -15.97
CA PHE A 58 11.87 22.21 -14.63
C PHE A 58 10.99 21.42 -13.66
N GLY A 59 9.67 21.47 -13.82
CA GLY A 59 8.73 20.76 -12.95
C GLY A 59 8.92 19.25 -12.93
N PHE A 60 9.39 18.66 -14.05
CA PHE A 60 9.70 17.23 -14.11
C PHE A 60 10.92 16.86 -13.26
N ILE A 61 11.98 17.67 -13.30
CA ILE A 61 13.18 17.45 -12.48
C ILE A 61 12.82 17.57 -11.00
N LEU A 62 12.05 18.59 -10.63
CA LEU A 62 11.55 18.77 -9.27
C LEU A 62 10.67 17.59 -8.82
N TYR A 63 9.83 17.06 -9.71
CA TYR A 63 9.03 15.87 -9.44
C TYR A 63 9.90 14.65 -9.15
N LEU A 64 10.95 14.40 -9.94
CA LEU A 64 11.83 13.25 -9.70
C LEU A 64 12.55 13.34 -8.35
N LEU A 65 12.91 14.54 -7.89
CA LEU A 65 13.62 14.76 -6.64
C LEU A 65 12.72 14.74 -5.41
N LEU A 66 11.57 15.43 -5.48
CA LEU A 66 10.72 15.72 -4.32
C LEU A 66 9.34 15.07 -4.41
N GLY A 67 8.92 14.71 -5.62
CA GLY A 67 7.58 14.19 -5.88
C GLY A 67 7.44 12.72 -5.57
N ARG A 68 8.49 11.91 -5.68
CA ARG A 68 8.41 10.47 -5.49
C ARG A 68 8.00 10.12 -4.05
N GLN A 69 6.86 9.45 -3.90
CA GLN A 69 6.44 8.95 -2.60
C GLN A 69 7.37 7.79 -2.24
N ILE A 70 8.01 7.87 -1.08
CA ILE A 70 8.83 6.76 -0.57
C ILE A 70 7.86 5.62 -0.27
N GLN A 71 7.91 4.54 -1.06
CA GLN A 71 7.15 3.32 -0.78
C GLN A 71 7.60 2.79 0.59
N ARG A 72 6.69 2.88 1.57
CA ARG A 72 6.89 2.44 2.96
C ARG A 72 6.78 0.93 3.13
N ASP A 73 6.78 0.18 2.03
CA ASP A 73 6.49 -1.25 1.95
C ASP A 73 7.50 -2.13 2.71
N GLN A 74 8.57 -1.56 3.27
CA GLN A 74 9.65 -2.30 3.92
C GLN A 74 9.75 -2.17 5.45
N ILE A 75 8.84 -1.44 6.12
CA ILE A 75 9.00 -1.17 7.57
C ILE A 75 8.59 -2.36 8.45
N PHE A 76 7.81 -3.32 7.93
CA PHE A 76 7.37 -4.51 8.67
C PHE A 76 7.88 -5.79 8.00
N LYS A 77 9.19 -6.05 8.11
CA LYS A 77 9.74 -7.36 7.74
C LYS A 77 9.56 -8.29 8.94
N ILE A 78 8.67 -9.27 8.81
CA ILE A 78 8.59 -10.42 9.71
C ILE A 78 9.96 -11.09 9.72
N ASP A 79 10.44 -11.50 10.90
CA ASP A 79 11.73 -12.17 11.00
C ASP A 79 11.72 -13.46 10.17
N LYS A 80 12.87 -13.83 9.60
CA LYS A 80 12.95 -14.97 8.66
C LYS A 80 12.58 -16.29 9.34
N GLU A 81 12.85 -16.41 10.63
CA GLU A 81 12.51 -17.59 11.44
C GLU A 81 11.01 -17.69 11.69
N ASP A 82 10.37 -16.60 12.12
CA ASP A 82 8.92 -16.53 12.30
C ASP A 82 8.17 -16.85 11.01
N LYS A 83 8.66 -16.31 9.88
CA LYS A 83 8.10 -16.58 8.57
C LYS A 83 8.17 -18.06 8.21
N LYS A 84 9.30 -18.72 8.49
CA LYS A 84 9.49 -20.15 8.20
C LYS A 84 8.56 -21.03 9.05
N GLY A 85 8.39 -20.69 10.34
CA GLY A 85 7.46 -21.39 11.22
C GLY A 85 6.02 -21.29 10.73
N LEU A 86 5.61 -20.08 10.31
CA LEU A 86 4.28 -19.83 9.76
C LEU A 86 4.02 -20.61 8.46
N GLU A 87 4.99 -20.58 7.52
CA GLU A 87 4.89 -21.29 6.24
C GLU A 87 4.76 -22.81 6.44
N LEU A 88 5.49 -23.39 7.41
CA LEU A 88 5.38 -24.81 7.74
C LEU A 88 3.97 -25.21 8.20
N ILE A 89 3.37 -24.43 9.10
CA ILE A 89 2.01 -24.69 9.60
C ILE A 89 0.98 -24.58 8.47
N VAL A 90 1.12 -23.57 7.61
CA VAL A 90 0.22 -23.35 6.47
C VAL A 90 0.32 -24.51 5.47
N ASP A 91 1.53 -24.93 5.14
CA ASP A 91 1.77 -26.04 4.21
C ASP A 91 1.20 -27.36 4.75
N GLU A 92 1.35 -27.62 6.05
CA GLU A 92 0.79 -28.80 6.70
C GLU A 92 -0.75 -28.81 6.64
N GLN A 93 -1.41 -27.68 6.96
CA GLN A 93 -2.87 -27.59 6.89
C GLN A 93 -3.38 -27.70 5.44
N LEU A 94 -2.67 -27.11 4.46
CA LEU A 94 -3.01 -27.25 3.04
C LEU A 94 -2.88 -28.70 2.55
N ALA A 95 -1.85 -29.43 2.99
CA ALA A 95 -1.69 -30.84 2.68
C ALA A 95 -2.81 -31.69 3.31
N ALA A 96 -3.17 -31.40 4.56
CA ALA A 96 -4.24 -32.10 5.26
C ALA A 96 -5.62 -31.86 4.61
N LEU A 97 -5.89 -30.64 4.12
CA LEU A 97 -7.12 -30.29 3.40
C LEU A 97 -7.25 -31.01 2.05
N LYS A 98 -6.12 -31.24 1.36
CA LYS A 98 -6.06 -32.00 0.09
C LYS A 98 -6.29 -33.49 0.31
N ASN A 99 -5.74 -34.05 1.39
CA ASN A 99 -5.81 -35.48 1.68
C ASN A 99 -7.11 -35.90 2.41
N GLU A 100 -8.09 -35.01 2.53
CA GLU A 100 -9.36 -35.18 3.30
C GLU A 100 -9.22 -35.52 4.80
N ASN A 101 -8.00 -35.75 5.29
CA ASN A 101 -7.70 -36.02 6.70
C ASN A 101 -8.11 -34.89 7.65
N PHE A 102 -8.17 -33.65 7.15
CA PHE A 102 -8.55 -32.47 7.93
C PHE A 102 -10.05 -32.35 8.20
N SER A 103 -10.88 -33.05 7.41
CA SER A 103 -12.32 -32.84 7.35
C SER A 103 -13.13 -33.87 8.14
N ASN A 104 -12.52 -34.99 8.53
CA ASN A 104 -13.28 -36.18 8.96
C ASN A 104 -13.88 -36.11 10.37
N SER A 105 -13.49 -35.13 11.21
CA SER A 105 -13.91 -35.05 12.61
C SER A 105 -14.82 -33.87 12.97
N ASN A 106 -14.88 -32.80 12.15
CA ASN A 106 -15.62 -31.58 12.51
C ASN A 106 -16.46 -31.05 11.33
N TYR A 107 -17.79 -31.11 11.49
CA TYR A 107 -18.75 -30.63 10.49
C TYR A 107 -18.54 -29.17 10.07
N GLN A 108 -18.13 -28.29 10.99
CA GLN A 108 -17.89 -26.88 10.66
C GLN A 108 -16.69 -26.71 9.73
N ILE A 109 -15.63 -27.50 9.92
CA ILE A 109 -14.44 -27.46 9.06
C ILE A 109 -14.80 -27.92 7.65
N VAL A 110 -15.61 -28.98 7.53
CA VAL A 110 -16.12 -29.46 6.23
C VAL A 110 -16.94 -28.37 5.54
N LYS A 111 -17.88 -27.76 6.29
CA LYS A 111 -18.79 -26.73 5.77
C LYS A 111 -18.04 -25.50 5.25
N PHE A 112 -16.97 -25.10 5.92
CA PHE A 112 -16.21 -23.89 5.59
C PHE A 112 -14.86 -24.18 4.91
N LYS A 113 -14.67 -25.38 4.36
CA LYS A 113 -13.40 -25.85 3.78
C LYS A 113 -12.80 -24.86 2.77
N GLU A 114 -13.60 -24.36 1.84
CA GLU A 114 -13.15 -23.44 0.79
C GLU A 114 -12.69 -22.09 1.37
N MET A 115 -13.39 -21.60 2.40
CA MET A 115 -13.02 -20.36 3.09
C MET A 115 -11.69 -20.53 3.85
N ILE A 116 -11.53 -21.66 4.55
CA ILE A 116 -10.30 -21.99 5.26
C ILE A 116 -9.13 -22.08 4.26
N GLN A 117 -9.33 -22.77 3.14
CA GLN A 117 -8.33 -22.87 2.08
C GLN A 117 -7.95 -21.50 1.51
N MET A 118 -8.93 -20.64 1.24
CA MET A 118 -8.69 -19.28 0.75
C MET A 118 -7.88 -18.44 1.76
N LEU A 119 -8.19 -18.52 3.05
CA LEU A 119 -7.50 -17.80 4.12
C LEU A 119 -6.05 -18.26 4.29
N LEU A 120 -5.80 -19.57 4.18
CA LEU A 120 -4.46 -20.15 4.17
C LEU A 120 -3.63 -19.63 2.98
N TYR A 121 -4.19 -19.64 1.77
CA TYR A 121 -3.48 -19.20 0.57
C TYR A 121 -3.18 -17.70 0.53
N ASN A 122 -4.15 -16.86 0.90
CA ASN A 122 -4.03 -15.42 0.69
C ASN A 122 -3.37 -14.70 1.86
N ASN A 123 -3.60 -15.17 3.09
CA ASN A 123 -3.27 -14.43 4.31
C ASN A 123 -2.37 -15.21 5.26
N ALA A 124 -1.97 -16.45 4.93
CA ALA A 124 -1.30 -17.36 5.85
C ALA A 124 -2.04 -17.50 7.19
N ALA A 125 -3.38 -17.37 7.15
CA ALA A 125 -4.24 -17.43 8.33
C ALA A 125 -4.63 -18.89 8.57
N PHE A 126 -3.84 -19.57 9.40
CA PHE A 126 -4.08 -20.96 9.77
C PHE A 126 -5.28 -21.11 10.71
N LEU A 127 -5.96 -22.24 10.60
CA LEU A 127 -7.09 -22.58 11.45
C LEU A 127 -6.59 -22.99 12.84
N THR A 128 -7.15 -22.40 13.89
CA THR A 128 -7.03 -22.88 15.27
C THR A 128 -8.32 -23.55 15.72
N THR A 129 -8.21 -24.60 16.52
CA THR A 129 -9.33 -25.26 17.18
C THR A 129 -9.21 -25.11 18.70
N ASP A 130 -10.30 -25.41 19.41
CA ASP A 130 -10.29 -25.47 20.88
C ASP A 130 -9.88 -24.15 21.55
N ASN A 131 -10.23 -23.03 20.91
CA ASN A 131 -9.97 -21.69 21.42
C ASN A 131 -10.89 -21.39 22.61
N ASP A 132 -10.34 -20.77 23.65
CA ASP A 132 -11.15 -20.13 24.70
C ASP A 132 -11.63 -18.76 24.21
N LEU A 133 -12.92 -18.48 24.38
CA LEU A 133 -13.57 -17.32 23.79
C LEU A 133 -14.41 -16.60 24.83
N LYS A 134 -14.13 -15.31 25.04
CA LYS A 134 -15.00 -14.39 25.77
C LYS A 134 -15.68 -13.46 24.78
N ILE A 135 -17.02 -13.48 24.77
CA ILE A 135 -17.85 -12.64 23.89
C ILE A 135 -18.31 -11.43 24.70
N TYR A 136 -18.03 -10.23 24.18
CA TYR A 136 -18.51 -8.98 24.76
C TYR A 136 -19.72 -8.47 23.97
N THR A 137 -20.80 -8.13 24.67
CA THR A 137 -21.95 -7.42 24.11
C THR A 137 -22.02 -5.98 24.60
N ASP A 138 -21.26 -5.64 25.64
CA ASP A 138 -21.13 -4.30 26.20
C ASP A 138 -19.70 -3.77 26.08
N GLY A 139 -19.58 -2.49 25.76
CA GLY A 139 -18.28 -1.84 25.57
C GLY A 139 -17.52 -1.61 26.88
N GLN A 140 -18.22 -1.30 27.97
CA GLN A 140 -17.59 -1.03 29.27
C GLN A 140 -16.91 -2.29 29.80
N GLU A 141 -17.61 -3.42 29.78
CA GLU A 141 -17.04 -4.71 30.19
C GLU A 141 -15.77 -5.05 29.40
N LYS A 142 -15.81 -4.86 28.08
CA LYS A 142 -14.64 -5.09 27.20
C LYS A 142 -13.45 -4.21 27.56
N PHE A 143 -13.69 -2.95 27.90
CA PHE A 143 -12.61 -2.02 28.25
C PHE A 143 -12.08 -2.26 29.66
N ASP A 144 -12.93 -2.62 30.61
CA ASP A 144 -12.54 -2.94 31.97
C ASP A 144 -11.59 -4.16 31.97
N ASP A 145 -11.94 -5.23 31.24
CA ASP A 145 -11.08 -6.41 31.08
C ASP A 145 -9.80 -6.08 30.32
N LEU A 146 -9.85 -5.30 29.23
CA LEU A 146 -8.65 -4.88 28.51
C LEU A 146 -7.67 -4.14 29.43
N ILE A 147 -8.16 -3.22 30.25
CA ILE A 147 -7.32 -2.47 31.19
C ILE A 147 -6.75 -3.42 32.26
N GLN A 148 -7.53 -4.39 32.71
CA GLN A 148 -7.06 -5.40 33.66
C GLN A 148 -5.97 -6.29 33.05
N ASP A 149 -6.13 -6.75 31.82
CA ASP A 149 -5.13 -7.54 31.09
C ASP A 149 -3.83 -6.74 30.91
N ILE A 150 -3.94 -5.45 30.55
CA ILE A 150 -2.80 -4.53 30.44
C ILE A 150 -2.06 -4.40 31.79
N ARG A 151 -2.79 -4.31 32.92
CA ARG A 151 -2.18 -4.22 34.26
C ARG A 151 -1.49 -5.51 34.68
N ASN A 152 -1.96 -6.66 34.23
CA ASN A 152 -1.45 -7.97 34.62
C ASN A 152 -0.36 -8.50 33.69
N ALA A 153 -0.17 -7.90 32.51
CA ALA A 153 0.83 -8.34 31.54
C ALA A 153 2.26 -8.20 32.08
N THR A 154 3.06 -9.25 31.97
CA THR A 154 4.44 -9.33 32.51
C THR A 154 5.53 -9.12 31.45
N ASP A 155 5.30 -9.58 30.23
CA ASP A 155 6.33 -9.65 29.19
C ASP A 155 6.10 -8.62 28.09
N TYR A 156 4.97 -8.74 27.37
CA TYR A 156 4.67 -7.91 26.21
C TYR A 156 3.18 -7.58 26.12
N ILE A 157 2.89 -6.39 25.60
CA ILE A 157 1.54 -5.97 25.24
C ILE A 157 1.54 -5.60 23.76
N HIS A 158 0.87 -6.40 22.94
CA HIS A 158 0.60 -6.08 21.54
C HIS A 158 -0.77 -5.42 21.43
N PHE A 159 -0.80 -4.13 21.11
CA PHE A 159 -2.02 -3.35 21.02
C PHE A 159 -2.22 -2.78 19.61
N SER A 160 -3.41 -3.00 19.04
CA SER A 160 -3.80 -2.47 17.73
C SER A 160 -5.23 -1.91 17.81
N THR A 161 -5.40 -0.67 17.34
CA THR A 161 -6.70 0.00 17.26
C THR A 161 -6.79 0.86 16.00
N ILE A 162 -8.00 1.02 15.47
CA ILE A 162 -8.29 1.93 14.35
C ILE A 162 -8.21 3.40 14.81
N LEU A 163 -8.63 3.67 16.05
CA LEU A 163 -8.67 5.01 16.62
C LEU A 163 -8.20 4.97 18.08
N PHE A 164 -7.25 5.83 18.42
CA PHE A 164 -6.81 6.08 19.79
C PHE A 164 -7.00 7.56 20.09
N LYS A 165 -7.81 7.86 21.11
CA LYS A 165 -8.05 9.23 21.56
C LYS A 165 -7.55 9.36 22.99
N MET A 166 -6.47 10.11 23.19
CA MET A 166 -6.06 10.51 24.54
C MET A 166 -7.07 11.53 25.07
N MET A 167 -7.67 11.23 26.21
CA MET A 167 -8.42 12.22 26.98
C MET A 167 -7.42 12.95 27.86
N ASN A 168 -7.27 14.26 27.64
CA ASN A 168 -6.60 15.17 28.58
C ASN A 168 -7.53 15.50 29.75
#